data_AF-A0A840ZN06-F1
#
_entry.id   AF-A0A840ZN06-F1
#
_cell.length_a   1.000
_cell.length_b   1.000
_cell.length_c   1.000
_cell.angle_alpha   90.00
_cell.angle_beta   90.00
_cell.angle_gamma   90.00
#
_symmetry.space_group_name_H-M   'P 1'
#
loop_
_entity.id
_entity.type
_entity.pdbx_description
1 polymer ?
#
loop_
_entity_poly.entity_id
_entity_poly.type
_entity_poly.pdbx_seq_one_letter_code
_entity_poly.pdbx_strand_id
1 'polypeptide(L)' 'MDATEGRGEGAGTAEDVTQDAVHAEGRAAAERGEGADKNPHSAGSSEYRRWADGHASVTAPDAVADDLADFA' A
#
# COMPACT_ATOMS: atom_id res chain seq x y z
N MET A 1 -12.80 43.68 9.17
CA MET A 1 -12.17 43.38 7.86
C MET A 1 -10.74 43.04 8.21
N ASP A 2 -10.39 41.77 8.37
CA ASP A 2 -10.28 40.85 7.26
C ASP A 2 -10.66 39.42 7.67
N ALA A 3 -11.55 38.82 6.88
CA ALA A 3 -11.88 37.41 6.90
C ALA A 3 -11.51 36.91 5.51
N THR A 4 -10.35 36.27 5.38
CA THR A 4 -9.98 35.56 4.15
C THR A 4 -9.29 34.22 4.50
N GLU A 5 -10.00 33.15 4.10
CA GLU A 5 -9.45 31.98 3.41
C GLU A 5 -8.51 31.07 4.25
N GLY A 6 -8.94 29.91 4.74
CA GLY A 6 -9.47 28.84 3.89
C GLY A 6 -8.33 28.05 3.24
N ARG A 7 -7.52 27.31 4.01
CA ARG A 7 -6.74 26.19 3.48
C ARG A 7 -6.71 25.06 4.50
N GLY A 8 -7.63 24.12 4.32
CA GLY A 8 -7.56 22.82 4.97
C GLY A 8 -6.33 22.08 4.45
N GLU A 9 -5.21 22.21 5.15
CA GLU A 9 -4.16 21.21 5.13
C GLU A 9 -4.63 20.17 6.15
N GLY A 10 -5.35 19.16 5.64
CA GLY A 10 -5.84 18.06 6.45
C GLY A 10 -4.69 17.56 7.32
N ALA A 11 -4.85 17.67 8.64
CA ALA A 11 -4.06 16.92 9.57
C ALA A 11 -4.27 15.45 9.20
N GLY A 12 -3.38 14.90 8.37
CA GLY A 12 -3.30 13.47 8.14
C GLY A 12 -3.24 12.89 9.54
N THR A 13 -4.32 12.23 9.95
CA THR A 13 -4.41 11.67 11.29
C THR A 13 -3.21 10.74 11.46
N ALA A 14 -2.72 10.56 12.68
CA ALA A 14 -1.58 9.64 12.91
C ALA A 14 -1.84 8.25 12.29
N GLU A 15 -3.11 7.87 12.16
CA GLU A 15 -3.60 6.69 11.44
C GLU A 15 -3.26 6.69 9.95
N ASP A 16 -3.40 7.81 9.22
CA ASP A 16 -3.09 7.93 7.78
C ASP A 16 -1.59 7.80 7.52
N VAL A 17 -0.77 8.48 8.34
CA VAL A 17 0.71 8.36 8.28
C VAL A 17 1.17 6.94 8.65
N THR A 18 0.52 6.31 9.64
CA THR A 18 0.82 4.92 10.01
C THR A 18 0.38 3.95 8.91
N GLN A 19 -0.76 4.19 8.25
CA GLN A 19 -1.24 3.37 7.13
C GLN A 19 -0.33 3.48 5.90
N ASP A 20 0.24 4.65 5.64
CA ASP A 20 1.22 4.84 4.57
C ASP A 20 2.54 4.10 4.88
N ALA A 21 3.01 4.19 6.12
CA ALA A 21 4.20 3.48 6.57
C ALA A 21 4.03 1.95 6.50
N VAL A 22 2.88 1.42 6.94
CA VAL A 22 2.58 -0.02 6.90
C VAL A 22 2.47 -0.54 5.47
N HIS A 23 1.91 0.25 4.56
CA HIS A 23 1.88 -0.08 3.13
C HIS A 23 3.30 -0.12 2.53
N ALA A 24 4.11 0.91 2.82
CA ALA A 24 5.49 0.96 2.35
C ALA A 24 6.35 -0.20 2.89
N GLU A 25 6.10 -0.63 4.13
CA GLU A 25 6.76 -1.79 4.73
C GLU A 25 6.44 -3.08 3.95
N GLY A 26 5.16 -3.34 3.66
CA GLY A 26 4.75 -4.52 2.90
C GLY A 26 5.33 -4.55 1.49
N ARG A 27 5.38 -3.39 0.83
CA ARG A 27 6.07 -3.22 -0.46
C ARG A 27 7.55 -3.58 -0.36
N ALA A 28 8.26 -3.05 0.63
CA ALA A 28 9.69 -3.31 0.82
C ALA A 28 9.96 -4.79 1.13
N ALA A 29 9.08 -5.46 1.87
CA ALA A 29 9.17 -6.90 2.11
C ALA A 29 9.03 -7.71 0.80
N ALA A 30 8.06 -7.35 -0.05
CA ALA A 30 7.91 -7.95 -1.37
C ALA A 30 9.13 -7.70 -2.28
N GLU A 31 9.69 -6.49 -2.27
CA GLU A 31 10.89 -6.14 -3.03
C GLU A 31 12.13 -6.95 -2.57
N ARG A 32 12.16 -7.40 -1.30
CA ARG A 32 13.18 -8.33 -0.78
C ARG A 32 12.89 -9.80 -1.12
N GLY A 33 11.73 -10.11 -1.68
CA GLY A 33 11.29 -11.49 -1.94
C GLY A 33 10.78 -12.22 -0.71
N GLU A 34 10.38 -11.50 0.34
CA GLU A 34 9.77 -12.09 1.53
C GLU A 34 8.34 -12.55 1.20
N GLY A 35 7.90 -13.66 1.81
CA GLY A 35 6.54 -14.16 1.67
C GLY A 35 5.54 -13.39 2.52
N ALA A 36 4.25 -13.46 2.17
CA ALA A 36 3.18 -12.86 2.96
C ALA A 36 3.04 -13.44 4.38
N ASP A 37 3.66 -14.61 4.65
CA ASP A 37 3.78 -15.20 5.98
C ASP A 37 4.70 -14.40 6.92
N LYS A 38 5.49 -13.46 6.39
CA LYS A 38 6.36 -12.56 7.17
C LYS A 38 5.68 -11.30 7.66
N ASN A 39 4.40 -11.10 7.34
CA ASN A 39 3.64 -9.97 7.85
C ASN A 39 3.65 -9.97 9.40
N PRO A 40 4.22 -8.93 10.05
CA PRO A 40 4.35 -8.88 11.50
C PRO A 40 3.03 -8.53 12.20
N HIS A 41 2.01 -8.08 11.46
CA HIS A 41 0.74 -7.65 12.02
C HIS A 41 -0.22 -8.82 12.24
N SER A 42 -1.14 -8.66 13.20
CA SER A 42 -2.15 -9.68 13.48
C SER A 42 -3.11 -9.86 12.30
N ALA A 43 -3.32 -11.12 11.90
CA ALA A 43 -4.26 -11.45 10.84
C ALA A 43 -5.66 -10.89 11.14
N GLY A 44 -6.24 -10.18 10.17
CA GLY A 44 -7.54 -9.52 10.30
C GLY A 44 -7.50 -8.04 10.72
N SER A 45 -6.36 -7.55 11.23
CA SER A 45 -6.19 -6.12 11.52
C SER A 45 -6.16 -5.27 10.25
N SER A 46 -6.44 -3.96 10.39
CA SER A 46 -6.26 -2.98 9.31
C SER A 46 -4.82 -2.97 8.80
N GLU A 47 -3.85 -3.00 9.71
CA GLU A 47 -2.42 -2.99 9.40
C GLU A 47 -2.00 -4.23 8.61
N TYR A 48 -2.52 -5.41 8.97
CA TYR A 48 -2.27 -6.63 8.21
C TYR A 48 -2.75 -6.51 6.77
N ARG A 49 -3.98 -6.02 6.56
CA ARG A 49 -4.54 -5.80 5.22
C ARG A 49 -3.75 -4.75 4.44
N ARG A 50 -3.31 -3.68 5.09
CA ARG A 50 -2.56 -2.59 4.45
C ARG A 50 -1.13 -3.00 4.08
N TRP A 51 -0.47 -3.78 4.93
CA TRP A 51 0.82 -4.39 4.61
C TRP A 51 0.68 -5.37 3.45
N ALA A 52 -0.36 -6.21 3.46
CA ALA A 52 -0.61 -7.17 2.39
C ALA A 52 -0.93 -6.48 1.05
N ASP A 53 -1.62 -5.35 1.07
CA ASP A 53 -1.87 -4.48 -0.10
C ASP A 53 -0.55 -3.97 -0.70
N GLY A 54 0.34 -3.43 0.13
CA GLY A 54 1.67 -2.99 -0.31
C GLY A 54 2.54 -4.12 -0.86
N HIS A 55 2.48 -5.30 -0.23
CA HIS A 55 3.18 -6.51 -0.69
C HIS A 55 2.63 -7.01 -2.04
N ALA A 56 1.31 -7.05 -2.20
CA ALA A 56 0.64 -7.43 -3.43
C ALA A 56 0.94 -6.45 -4.57
N SER A 57 1.15 -5.16 -4.30
CA SER A 57 1.52 -4.17 -5.33
C SER A 57 2.81 -4.50 -6.09
N VAL A 58 3.69 -5.34 -5.53
CA VAL A 58 4.97 -5.74 -6.13
C VAL A 58 4.93 -7.18 -6.64
N THR A 59 4.21 -8.04 -5.92
CA THR A 59 4.13 -9.48 -6.26
C THR A 59 2.98 -9.84 -7.19
N ALA A 60 2.00 -8.96 -7.37
CA ALA A 60 0.95 -9.17 -8.35
C ALA A 60 1.59 -9.21 -9.75
N PRO A 61 1.39 -10.29 -10.53
CA PRO A 61 1.78 -10.30 -11.92
C PRO A 61 1.02 -9.19 -12.62
N ASP A 62 1.74 -8.32 -13.32
CA ASP A 62 1.17 -7.28 -14.16
C ASP A 62 0.19 -7.97 -15.13
N ALA A 63 -1.11 -7.87 -14.85
CA ALA A 63 -2.15 -8.66 -15.52
C ALA A 63 -2.34 -8.27 -17.01
N VAL A 64 -1.39 -7.52 -17.57
CA VAL A 64 -1.36 -7.03 -18.95
C VAL A 64 -0.40 -7.83 -19.83
N ALA A 65 0.30 -8.84 -19.29
CA ALA A 65 1.23 -9.66 -20.07
C ALA A 65 0.61 -10.87 -20.81
N ASP A 66 -0.70 -11.16 -20.65
CA ASP A 66 -1.33 -12.35 -21.24
C ASP A 66 -2.08 -12.09 -22.57
N ASP A 67 -2.31 -10.83 -22.96
CA ASP A 67 -3.06 -10.50 -24.20
C ASP A 67 -2.16 -10.31 -25.45
N LEU A 68 -0.83 -10.39 -25.30
CA LEU A 68 0.12 -10.16 -26.40
C LEU A 68 0.69 -11.43 -27.05
N ALA A 69 0.25 -12.63 -26.61
CA ALA A 69 0.78 -13.91 -27.08
C ALA A 69 -0.06 -14.62 -28.17
N ASP A 70 -1.14 -14.00 -28.70
CA ASP A 70 -2.04 -14.63 -29.69
C ASP A 70 -2.02 -13.96 -31.09
N PHE A 71 -0.88 -13.42 -31.54
CA PHE A 71 -0.77 -12.83 -32.90
C PHE A 71 0.52 -13.20 -33.67
N ALA A 72 1.09 -14.38 -33.47
CA ALA A 72 2.24 -14.85 -34.26
C ALA A 72 2.07 -16.27 -34.81
#